data_AF-A0A4S8MG94-F1
#
_entry.id   AF-A0A4S8MG94-F1
#
_cell.length_a   1.000
_cell.length_b   1.000
_cell.length_c   1.000
_cell.angle_alpha   90.00
_cell.angle_beta   90.00
_cell.angle_gamma   90.00
#
_symmetry.space_group_name_H-M   'P 1'
#
loop_
_entity.id
_entity.type
_entity.pdbx_description
1 polymer ?
#
loop_
_entity_poly.entity_id
_entity_poly.type
_entity_poly.pdbx_seq_one_letter_code
_entity_poly.pdbx_strand_id
1 'polypeptide(L)'
;NSTIQLLTEFDTTMTICLNRLSVVSSSFRDLLRGVVELQRACLYTIALMDYVDVYLPRMDEGSEIKYPRADPRMGAFVWNDKDAFFLFKAGLPVYYVRPYNDFDTQNILSYIQLT
;
A
#
# COMPACT_ATOMS: atom_id res chain seq x y z
N ASN A 1 -4.26 -18.49 8.62
CA ASN A 1 -3.34 -17.77 7.73
C ASN A 1 -3.96 -16.40 7.46
N SER A 2 -3.32 -15.31 7.88
CA SER A 2 -3.94 -13.95 7.89
C SER A 2 -4.29 -13.45 6.48
N THR A 3 -3.49 -13.81 5.48
CA THR A 3 -3.74 -13.46 4.07
C THR A 3 -5.00 -14.11 3.50
N ILE A 4 -5.27 -15.37 3.84
CA ILE A 4 -6.49 -16.07 3.39
C ILE A 4 -7.74 -15.41 3.97
N GLN A 5 -7.69 -14.94 5.23
CA GLN A 5 -8.81 -14.22 5.85
C GLN A 5 -9.11 -12.90 5.11
N LEU A 6 -8.08 -12.13 4.76
CA LEU A 6 -8.24 -10.90 3.98
C LEU A 6 -8.83 -11.16 2.59
N LEU A 7 -8.38 -12.22 1.90
CA LEU A 7 -8.96 -12.61 0.61
C LEU A 7 -10.45 -12.96 0.73
N THR A 8 -10.84 -13.70 1.78
CA THR A 8 -12.26 -14.00 2.01
C THR A 8 -13.09 -12.77 2.33
N GLU A 9 -12.53 -11.79 3.04
CA GLU A 9 -13.21 -10.52 3.33
C GLU A 9 -13.42 -9.69 2.04
N PHE A 10 -12.41 -9.62 1.18
CA PHE A 10 -12.53 -8.93 -0.10
C PHE A 10 -13.52 -9.62 -1.05
N ASP A 11 -13.52 -10.95 -1.11
CA ASP A 11 -14.49 -11.72 -1.90
C ASP A 11 -15.93 -11.49 -1.43
N THR A 12 -16.14 -11.49 -0.10
CA THR A 12 -17.44 -11.18 0.50
C THR A 12 -17.88 -9.75 0.14
N THR A 13 -16.97 -8.78 0.23
CA THR A 13 -17.23 -7.38 -0.10
C THR A 13 -17.61 -7.22 -1.57
N MET A 14 -16.84 -7.83 -2.47
CA MET A 14 -17.10 -7.81 -3.92
C MET A 14 -18.47 -8.41 -4.25
N THR A 15 -18.80 -9.55 -3.63
CA THR A 15 -20.10 -10.21 -3.81
C THR A 15 -21.27 -9.33 -3.36
N ILE A 16 -21.15 -8.68 -2.19
CA ILE A 16 -22.19 -7.76 -1.69
C ILE A 16 -22.34 -6.56 -2.62
N CYS A 17 -21.25 -5.95 -3.07
CA CYS A 17 -21.29 -4.81 -3.98
C CYS A 17 -21.94 -5.19 -5.32
N LEU A 18 -21.56 -6.32 -5.91
CA LEU A 18 -22.14 -6.81 -7.16
C LEU A 18 -23.65 -7.08 -7.02
N ASN A 19 -24.08 -7.72 -5.94
CA ASN A 19 -25.51 -7.96 -5.69
C ASN A 19 -26.30 -6.67 -5.55
N ARG A 20 -25.73 -5.64 -4.89
CA ARG A 20 -26.38 -4.33 -4.76
C ARG A 20 -26.48 -3.61 -6.11
N LEU A 21 -25.48 -3.75 -6.97
CA LEU A 21 -25.46 -3.15 -8.30
C LEU A 21 -26.42 -3.85 -9.28
N SER A 22 -26.68 -5.15 -9.11
CA SER A 22 -27.49 -5.94 -10.06
C SER A 22 -28.97 -6.04 -9.69
N VAL A 23 -29.34 -5.98 -8.41
CA VAL A 23 -30.71 -6.31 -7.95
C VAL A 23 -31.50 -5.10 -7.45
N VAL A 24 -30.84 -4.06 -6.94
CA VAL A 24 -31.54 -2.98 -6.22
C VAL A 24 -31.75 -1.78 -7.13
N SER A 25 -33.02 -1.38 -7.32
CA SER A 25 -33.38 -0.09 -7.90
C SER A 25 -32.87 1.03 -6.96
N SER A 26 -31.66 1.48 -7.23
CA SER A 26 -30.91 2.39 -6.36
C SER A 26 -30.87 3.79 -6.98
N SER A 27 -30.67 4.82 -6.17
CA SER A 27 -30.34 6.13 -6.72
C SER A 27 -29.01 6.06 -7.50
N PHE A 28 -28.83 6.94 -8.48
CA PHE A 28 -27.57 7.02 -9.23
C PHE A 28 -26.34 7.20 -8.32
N ARG A 29 -26.49 7.93 -7.21
CA ARG A 29 -25.40 8.14 -6.23
C ARG A 29 -25.03 6.85 -5.50
N ASP A 30 -26.01 6.04 -5.14
CA ASP A 30 -25.76 4.76 -4.46
C ASP A 30 -25.09 3.76 -5.40
N LEU A 31 -25.45 3.80 -6.70
CA LEU A 31 -24.79 3.00 -7.73
C LEU A 31 -23.33 3.40 -7.90
N LEU A 32 -23.03 4.71 -8.01
CA LEU A 32 -21.65 5.20 -8.07
C LEU A 32 -20.82 4.75 -6.85
N ARG A 33 -21.39 4.85 -5.64
CA ARG A 33 -20.72 4.38 -4.42
C ARG A 33 -20.45 2.87 -4.48
N GLY A 34 -21.41 2.07 -4.93
CA GLY A 34 -21.24 0.62 -5.09
C GLY A 34 -20.12 0.27 -6.06
N VAL A 35 -20.00 1.00 -7.19
CA VAL A 35 -18.92 0.80 -8.16
C VAL A 35 -17.56 1.16 -7.56
N VAL A 36 -17.46 2.28 -6.84
CA VAL A 36 -16.18 2.70 -6.21
C VAL A 36 -15.72 1.69 -5.15
N GLU A 37 -16.64 1.17 -4.32
CA GLU A 37 -16.29 0.15 -3.33
C GLU A 37 -15.86 -1.17 -4.00
N LEU A 38 -16.52 -1.58 -5.09
CA LEU A 38 -16.13 -2.75 -5.86
C LEU A 38 -14.72 -2.57 -6.46
N GLN A 39 -14.46 -1.43 -7.12
CA GLN A 39 -13.14 -1.11 -7.67
C GLN A 39 -12.06 -1.13 -6.59
N ARG A 40 -12.35 -0.56 -5.42
CA ARG A 40 -11.44 -0.56 -4.28
C ARG A 40 -11.14 -1.98 -3.81
N ALA A 41 -12.16 -2.84 -3.67
CA ALA A 41 -11.97 -4.23 -3.27
C ALA A 41 -11.09 -4.99 -4.27
N CYS A 42 -11.32 -4.83 -5.58
CA CYS A 42 -10.47 -5.44 -6.61
C CYS A 42 -9.01 -4.96 -6.52
N LEU A 43 -8.79 -3.65 -6.34
CA LEU A 43 -7.44 -3.09 -6.20
C LEU A 43 -6.74 -3.60 -4.94
N TYR A 44 -7.45 -3.78 -3.83
CA TYR A 44 -6.89 -4.37 -2.62
C TYR A 44 -6.52 -5.85 -2.82
N THR A 45 -7.35 -6.62 -3.53
CA THR A 45 -7.01 -8.01 -3.87
C THR A 45 -5.73 -8.08 -4.70
N ILE A 46 -5.61 -7.25 -5.73
CA ILE A 46 -4.38 -7.16 -6.56
C ILE A 46 -3.18 -6.77 -5.70
N ALA A 47 -3.32 -5.76 -4.84
CA ALA A 47 -2.24 -5.31 -3.97
C ALA A 47 -1.80 -6.41 -2.97
N LEU A 48 -2.74 -7.21 -2.46
CA LEU A 48 -2.44 -8.32 -1.57
C LEU A 48 -1.72 -9.45 -2.31
N MET A 49 -2.11 -9.74 -3.55
CA MET A 49 -1.40 -10.71 -4.41
C MET A 49 0.02 -10.23 -4.71
N ASP A 50 0.19 -8.97 -5.14
CA ASP A 50 1.51 -8.35 -5.34
C ASP A 50 2.36 -8.43 -4.05
N TYR A 51 1.74 -8.21 -2.88
CA TYR A 51 2.41 -8.35 -1.60
C TYR A 51 2.91 -9.77 -1.36
N VAL A 52 2.06 -10.79 -1.53
CA VAL A 52 2.43 -12.18 -1.27
C VAL A 52 3.46 -12.70 -2.28
N ASP A 53 3.28 -12.38 -3.56
CA ASP A 53 4.07 -12.98 -4.65
C ASP A 53 5.37 -12.22 -4.93
N VAL A 54 5.39 -10.90 -4.69
CA VAL A 54 6.52 -10.04 -5.04
C VAL A 54 7.19 -9.46 -3.81
N TYR A 55 6.46 -8.75 -2.95
CA TYR A 55 7.10 -7.93 -1.92
C TYR A 55 7.50 -8.71 -0.67
N LEU A 56 6.70 -9.69 -0.23
CA LEU A 56 7.00 -10.52 0.93
C LEU A 56 8.31 -11.32 0.73
N PRO A 57 8.56 -11.99 -0.42
CA PRO A 57 9.84 -12.63 -0.68
C PRO A 57 11.03 -11.66 -0.68
N ARG A 58 10.82 -10.42 -1.14
CA ARG A 58 11.88 -9.38 -1.14
C ARG A 58 12.24 -8.90 0.25
N MET A 59 11.24 -8.84 1.14
CA MET A 59 11.40 -8.43 2.54
C MET A 59 12.12 -9.48 3.39
N ASP A 60 12.11 -10.75 2.97
CA ASP A 60 12.70 -11.86 3.72
C ASP A 60 14.22 -11.71 3.91
N GLU A 61 14.76 -12.31 4.97
CA GLU A 61 16.12 -12.06 5.44
C GLU A 61 17.21 -12.64 4.54
N GLY A 62 16.88 -13.58 3.64
CA GLY A 62 17.81 -14.16 2.66
C GLY A 62 17.89 -13.45 1.30
N SER A 63 17.09 -12.42 1.09
CA SER A 63 17.08 -11.64 -0.16
C SER A 63 18.25 -10.64 -0.18
N GLU A 64 19.38 -11.02 -0.81
CA GLU A 64 20.51 -10.11 -1.07
C GLU A 64 20.27 -9.18 -2.28
N ILE A 65 19.11 -9.29 -2.92
CA ILE A 65 18.79 -8.57 -4.15
C ILE A 65 18.57 -7.10 -3.84
N LYS A 66 19.56 -6.28 -4.20
CA LYS A 66 19.44 -4.81 -4.18
C LYS A 66 18.80 -4.35 -5.48
N TYR A 67 17.64 -3.71 -5.37
CA TYR A 67 16.96 -3.11 -6.51
C TYR A 67 17.58 -1.73 -6.80
N PRO A 68 18.17 -1.50 -8.00
CA PRO A 68 18.86 -0.25 -8.31
C PRO A 68 17.92 0.94 -8.41
N ARG A 69 16.61 0.70 -8.59
CA ARG A 69 15.57 1.71 -8.64
C ARG A 69 14.35 1.20 -7.91
N ALA A 70 13.67 2.10 -7.19
CA ALA A 70 12.38 1.79 -6.59
C ALA A 70 11.34 1.52 -7.70
N ASP A 71 10.42 0.59 -7.42
CA ASP A 71 9.29 0.30 -8.28
C ASP A 71 8.43 1.57 -8.48
N PRO A 72 7.80 1.75 -9.66
CA PRO A 72 6.99 2.92 -10.00
C PRO A 72 5.62 2.85 -9.30
N ARG A 73 5.62 2.68 -7.98
CA ARG A 73 4.45 2.62 -7.12
C ARG A 73 4.43 3.82 -6.19
N MET A 74 3.25 4.08 -5.62
CA MET A 74 3.16 5.08 -4.56
C MET A 74 3.94 4.57 -3.35
N GLY A 75 4.89 5.38 -2.87
CA GLY A 75 5.65 5.09 -1.67
C GLY A 75 4.86 5.36 -0.39
N ALA A 76 5.53 5.21 0.75
CA ALA A 76 4.94 5.52 2.05
C ALA A 76 5.85 6.42 2.90
N PHE A 77 5.20 7.32 3.64
CA PHE A 77 5.84 8.07 4.72
C PHE A 77 5.86 7.20 5.97
N VAL A 78 7.04 7.07 6.58
CA VAL A 78 7.25 6.19 7.74
C VAL A 78 8.02 6.92 8.82
N TRP A 79 7.74 6.56 10.07
CA TRP A 79 8.29 7.22 11.26
C TRP A 79 9.14 6.29 12.12
N ASN A 80 9.27 5.02 11.73
CA ASN A 80 10.04 4.01 12.46
C ASN A 80 10.95 3.22 11.51
N ASP A 81 12.11 2.83 12.02
CA ASP A 81 13.16 2.18 11.23
C ASP A 81 12.72 0.85 10.63
N LYS A 82 11.86 0.12 11.36
CA LYS A 82 11.40 -1.22 10.96
C LYS A 82 10.61 -1.15 9.65
N ASP A 83 9.59 -0.30 9.60
CA ASP A 83 8.74 -0.16 8.40
C ASP A 83 9.53 0.43 7.23
N ALA A 84 10.42 1.39 7.53
CA ALA A 84 11.31 1.97 6.54
C ALA A 84 12.21 0.91 5.89
N PHE A 85 12.80 0.05 6.72
CA PHE A 85 13.65 -1.04 6.27
C PHE A 85 12.90 -2.07 5.42
N PHE A 86 11.70 -2.49 5.84
CA PHE A 86 10.90 -3.44 5.08
C PHE A 86 10.47 -2.90 3.73
N LEU A 87 9.96 -1.67 3.67
CA LEU A 87 9.57 -1.05 2.41
C LEU A 87 10.76 -0.81 1.48
N PHE A 88 11.91 -0.43 2.04
CA PHE A 88 13.14 -0.29 1.29
C PHE A 88 13.60 -1.63 0.70
N LYS A 89 13.59 -2.71 1.50
CA LYS A 89 13.87 -4.08 1.02
C LYS A 89 12.90 -4.54 -0.05
N ALA A 90 11.63 -4.18 0.06
CA ALA A 90 10.62 -4.48 -0.93
C ALA A 90 10.86 -3.78 -2.29
N GLY A 91 11.75 -2.79 -2.33
CA GLY A 91 12.00 -1.96 -3.51
C GLY A 91 10.94 -0.88 -3.70
N LEU A 92 10.19 -0.51 -2.66
CA LEU A 92 9.18 0.54 -2.70
C LEU A 92 9.79 1.89 -2.31
N PRO A 93 9.28 3.03 -2.84
CA PRO A 93 9.75 4.33 -2.39
C PRO A 93 9.42 4.57 -0.90
N VAL A 94 10.40 5.04 -0.13
CA VAL A 94 10.28 5.28 1.31
C VAL A 94 10.64 6.73 1.63
N TYR A 95 9.77 7.40 2.36
CA TYR A 95 9.99 8.77 2.84
C TYR A 95 10.07 8.74 4.36
N TYR A 96 11.29 8.62 4.89
CA TYR A 96 11.51 8.53 6.32
C TYR A 96 11.36 9.90 6.98
N VAL A 97 10.36 10.05 7.84
CA VAL A 97 10.05 11.29 8.54
C VAL A 97 10.61 11.19 9.96
N ARG A 98 11.51 12.12 10.30
CA ARG A 98 11.98 12.29 11.67
C ARG A 98 11.61 13.64 12.26
N PRO A 99 11.23 13.68 13.54
CA PRO A 99 11.18 14.90 14.31
C PRO A 99 12.51 15.66 14.24
N TYR A 100 12.43 16.98 14.12
CA TYR A 100 13.61 17.86 14.10
C TYR A 100 14.48 17.71 15.36
N ASN A 101 13.85 17.42 16.51
CA ASN A 101 14.52 17.30 17.79
C ASN A 101 15.34 16.01 17.96
N ASP A 102 15.19 15.04 17.06
CA ASP A 102 15.91 13.76 17.11
C ASP A 102 17.31 13.84 16.49
N PHE A 103 17.74 15.03 16.05
CA PHE A 103 19.06 15.24 15.47
C PHE A 103 19.99 15.93 16.48
N ASP A 104 21.02 15.21 16.95
CA ASP A 104 22.05 15.76 17.84
C ASP A 104 22.87 16.88 17.17
N THR A 105 23.04 16.79 15.85
CA THR A 105 23.65 17.82 14.98
C THR A 105 23.09 17.68 13.56
N GLN A 106 22.77 18.81 12.90
CA GLN A 106 22.31 18.81 11.50
C GLN A 106 23.32 19.53 10.60
N ASN A 107 23.87 18.80 9.63
CA ASN A 107 24.48 19.39 8.44
C ASN A 107 23.47 19.36 7.30
N ILE A 108 22.68 20.43 7.17
CA ILE A 108 21.75 20.59 6.04
C ILE A 108 22.59 20.85 4.79
N LEU A 109 22.75 19.84 3.94
CA LEU A 109 23.56 19.94 2.71
C LEU A 109 22.84 20.74 1.62
N SER A 110 21.51 20.67 1.57
CA SER A 110 20.67 21.46 0.66
C SER A 110 19.22 21.45 1.14
N TYR A 111 18.44 22.47 0.78
CA TYR A 111 16.99 22.49 0.95
C TYR A 111 16.33 22.94 -0.36
N ILE A 112 15.12 22.45 -0.61
CA ILE A 112 14.31 22.83 -1.77
C ILE A 112 13.08 23.55 -1.24
N GLN A 113 12.93 24.81 -1.61
CA GLN A 113 11.77 25.60 -1.26
C GLN A 113 10.66 25.31 -2.28
N LEU A 114 9.55 24.76 -1.80
CA LEU A 114 8.37 24.50 -2.62
C LEU A 114 7.57 25.80 -2.72
N THR A 115 7.89 26.63 -3.71
CA THR A 115 7.06 27.77 -4.17
C THR A 115 5.93 27.31 -5.07
#